data_AF-A0A9X3EHS2-F1
#
_entry.id   AF-A0A9X3EHS2-F1
#
_cell.length_a   1.000
_cell.length_b   1.000
_cell.length_c   1.000
_cell.angle_alpha   90.00
_cell.angle_beta   90.00
_cell.angle_gamma   90.00
#
_symmetry.space_group_name_H-M   'P 1'
#
loop_
_entity.id
_entity.type
_entity.pdbx_description
1 polymer ?
#
loop_
_entity_poly.entity_id
_entity_poly.type
_entity_poly.pdbx_seq_one_letter_code
_entity_poly.pdbx_strand_id
1 'polypeptide(L)' 'MTHGAVIAREYGLPAVVGVEHATRLIRDGQRIRVHGTDGYVEILS' A
#
# COMPACT_ATOMS: atom_id res chain seq x y z
N MET A 1 -14.53 4.58 -5.29
CA MET A 1 -13.38 5.26 -4.65
C MET A 1 -13.44 4.99 -3.16
N THR A 2 -12.40 4.39 -2.60
CA THR A 2 -12.30 4.21 -1.14
C THR A 2 -11.78 5.50 -0.50
N HIS A 3 -12.17 5.77 0.75
CA HIS A 3 -11.73 6.96 1.47
C HIS A 3 -10.19 7.09 1.49
N GLY A 4 -9.47 5.98 1.70
CA GLY A 4 -8.00 5.98 1.76
C GLY A 4 -7.30 6.37 0.45
N ALA A 5 -7.88 6.06 -0.72
CA ALA A 5 -7.26 6.39 -2.01
C ALA A 5 -7.31 7.90 -2.32
N VAL A 6 -8.39 8.57 -1.88
CA VAL A 6 -8.56 10.02 -2.06
C VAL A 6 -7.56 10.75 -1.16
N ILE A 7 -7.52 10.38 0.11
CA ILE A 7 -6.63 10.97 1.10
C ILE A 7 -5.16 10.81 0.70
N ALA A 8 -4.73 9.61 0.29
CA ALA A 8 -3.34 9.40 -0.14
C ALA A 8 -2.92 10.35 -1.28
N ARG A 9 -3.83 10.63 -2.23
CA ARG A 9 -3.58 11.57 -3.33
C ARG A 9 -3.47 13.01 -2.84
N GLU A 10 -4.32 13.44 -1.91
CA GLU A 10 -4.28 14.78 -1.33
C GLU A 10 -2.97 15.04 -0.57
N TYR A 11 -2.43 14.02 0.09
CA TYR A 11 -1.15 14.08 0.79
C TYR A 11 0.08 13.80 -0.10
N GLY A 12 -0.11 13.51 -1.39
CA GLY A 12 0.99 13.17 -2.30
C GLY A 12 1.73 11.87 -1.92
N LEU A 13 1.05 10.96 -1.22
CA LEU A 13 1.63 9.69 -0.76
C LEU A 13 1.33 8.58 -1.76
N PRO A 14 2.31 7.70 -2.07
CA PRO A 14 2.06 6.51 -2.88
C PRO A 14 1.13 5.54 -2.12
N ALA A 15 0.07 5.09 -2.78
CA ALA A 15 -0.87 4.12 -2.21
C ALA A 15 -1.32 3.09 -3.24
N VAL A 16 -1.45 1.85 -2.79
CA VAL A 16 -2.04 0.73 -3.54
C VAL A 16 -3.24 0.23 -2.73
N VAL A 17 -4.40 0.11 -3.37
CA VAL A 17 -5.65 -0.29 -2.71
C VAL A 17 -6.20 -1.58 -3.33
N GLY A 18 -6.92 -2.37 -2.55
CA GLY A 18 -7.50 -3.63 -3.02
C GLY A 18 -6.51 -4.80 -3.09
N VAL A 19 -5.39 -4.74 -2.36
CA VAL A 19 -4.45 -5.87 -2.25
C VAL A 19 -5.10 -6.98 -1.42
N GLU A 20 -5.30 -8.13 -2.06
CA GLU A 20 -5.92 -9.28 -1.42
C GLU A 20 -5.05 -9.80 -0.26
N HIS A 21 -5.67 -10.10 0.88
CA HIS A 21 -5.01 -10.63 2.08
C HIS A 21 -3.82 -9.80 2.62
N ALA A 22 -3.69 -8.52 2.25
CA ALA A 22 -2.52 -7.70 2.62
C ALA A 22 -2.19 -7.71 4.12
N THR A 23 -3.21 -7.59 4.97
CA THR A 23 -3.08 -7.58 6.44
C THR A 23 -2.72 -8.93 7.05
N ARG A 24 -2.84 -10.03 6.30
CA ARG A 24 -2.40 -11.37 6.73
C ARG A 24 -0.98 -11.67 6.25
N LEU A 25 -0.59 -11.10 5.11
CA LEU A 25 0.73 -11.31 4.49
C LEU A 25 1.81 -10.41 5.09
N ILE A 26 1.45 -9.16 5.42
CA ILE A 26 2.34 -8.16 5.99
C ILE A 26 2.25 -8.24 7.51
N ARG A 27 3.38 -8.50 8.18
CA ARG A 27 3.48 -8.56 9.63
C ARG A 27 3.81 -7.18 10.21
N ASP A 28 3.42 -6.97 11.46
CA ASP A 28 3.78 -5.74 12.18
C ASP A 28 5.29 -5.57 12.27
N GLY A 29 5.76 -4.34 12.05
CA GLY A 29 7.20 -4.01 12.02
C GLY A 29 7.93 -4.47 10.76
N GLN A 30 7.26 -5.15 9.82
CA GLN A 30 7.86 -5.58 8.57
C GLN A 30 8.08 -4.41 7.61
N ARG A 31 9.29 -4.33 7.04
CA ARG A 31 9.58 -3.34 6.00
C ARG A 31 9.00 -3.80 4.68
N ILE A 32 8.33 -2.87 4.01
CA ILE A 32 7.73 -3.09 2.69
C ILE A 32 8.08 -1.93 1.77
N ARG A 33 8.08 -2.18 0.47
CA ARG A 33 8.12 -1.17 -0.58
C ARG A 33 6.75 -1.09 -1.23
N VAL A 34 6.25 0.13 -1.41
CA VAL A 34 4.97 0.40 -2.08
C VAL A 34 5.26 1.19 -3.35
N HIS A 35 4.82 0.68 -4.50
CA HIS A 35 4.94 1.37 -5.78
C HIS A 35 3.55 1.81 -6.27
N GLY A 36 3.19 3.07 -6.00
CA GLY A 36 1.86 3.61 -6.29
C GLY A 36 1.56 3.82 -7.79
N THR A 37 2.59 3.92 -8.63
CA THR A 37 2.43 4.09 -10.09
C THR A 37 2.11 2.79 -10.79
N ASP A 38 2.88 1.73 -10.49
CA ASP A 38 2.72 0.42 -11.14
C ASP A 38 1.74 -0.49 -10.37
N GLY A 39 1.34 -0.09 -9.17
CA GLY A 39 0.28 -0.76 -8.40
C GLY A 39 0.70 -2.02 -7.67
N TYR A 40 1.96 -2.12 -7.23
CA TYR A 40 2.47 -3.31 -6.52
C TYR A 40 3.09 -2.98 -5.16
N VAL A 41 3.20 -4.01 -4.33
CA VAL A 41 3.82 -3.95 -3.00
C VAL A 41 4.81 -5.12 -2.89
N GLU A 42 6.02 -4.83 -2.41
CA GLU A 42 7.07 -5.83 -2.18
C GLU A 42 7.41 -5.89 -0.70
N ILE A 43 7.66 -7.10 -0.20
CA ILE A 43 8.17 -7.30 1.15
C ILE A 43 9.70 -7.21 1.10
N LEU A 44 10.27 -6.39 1.98
CA LEU A 44 11.73 -6.28 2.13
C LEU A 44 12.15 -7.21 3.27
N SER A 45 13.07 -8.13 2.98
CA SER A 45 13.72 -9.03 3.95
C SER A 45 14.83 -8.31 4.71
#